data_AF-A0A7W0C9X7-F1
#
_entry.id   AF-A0A7W0C9X7-F1
#
_cell.length_a   1.000
_cell.length_b   1.000
_cell.length_c   1.000
_cell.angle_alpha   90.00
_cell.angle_beta   90.00
_cell.angle_gamma   90.00
#
_symmetry.space_group_name_H-M   'P 1'
#
loop_
_entity.id
_entity.type
_entity.pdbx_description
1 polymer ?
#
loop_
_entity_poly.entity_id
_entity_poly.type
_entity_poly.pdbx_seq_one_letter_code
_entity_poly.pdbx_strand_id
1 'polypeptide(L)'
;MPLTEEEIGRIVNGVAEKLEIKCQCGLSSDARNEMTHFFGMVKDIGNGRYDQGIEVMRDMGKRYNRMSRTSEALSKALMWLFLASMFSGVLYVGKKGVVAIIKAVK
;
A
#
# COMPACT_ATOMS: atom_id res chain seq x y z
N MET A 1 -47.70 12.54 -21.72
CA MET A 1 -47.54 11.38 -22.63
C MET A 1 -46.28 10.64 -22.20
N PRO A 2 -46.35 9.35 -21.82
CA PRO A 2 -45.12 8.59 -21.56
C PRO A 2 -44.34 8.43 -22.86
N LEU A 3 -43.00 8.54 -22.79
CA LEU A 3 -42.13 8.31 -23.95
C LEU A 3 -42.32 6.88 -24.45
N THR A 4 -42.38 6.72 -25.76
CA THR A 4 -42.47 5.41 -26.41
C THR A 4 -41.15 4.66 -26.30
N GLU A 5 -41.17 3.32 -26.30
CA GLU A 5 -39.96 2.51 -26.12
C GLU A 5 -38.90 2.76 -27.21
N GLU A 6 -39.32 3.14 -28.42
CA GLU A 6 -38.41 3.55 -29.49
C GLU A 6 -37.68 4.86 -29.20
N GLU A 7 -38.35 5.82 -28.55
CA GLU A 7 -37.72 7.09 -28.15
C GLU A 7 -36.71 6.85 -27.02
N ILE A 8 -37.01 5.93 -26.10
CA ILE A 8 -36.08 5.51 -25.05
C ILE A 8 -34.84 4.86 -25.68
N GLY A 9 -35.01 3.96 -26.65
CA GLY A 9 -33.91 3.32 -27.36
C GLY A 9 -32.99 4.31 -28.09
N ARG A 10 -33.57 5.34 -28.75
CA ARG A 10 -32.78 6.39 -29.43
C ARG A 10 -32.05 7.29 -28.45
N ILE A 11 -32.63 7.60 -27.30
CA ILE A 11 -31.97 8.39 -26.25
C ILE A 11 -30.82 7.59 -25.64
N VAL A 12 -31.03 6.30 -25.33
CA VAL A 12 -29.97 5.43 -24.77
C VAL A 12 -28.82 5.26 -25.76
N ASN A 13 -29.11 5.02 -27.04
CA ASN A 13 -28.08 4.90 -28.07
C ASN A 13 -27.36 6.23 -28.34
N GLY A 14 -28.08 7.35 -28.38
CA GLY A 14 -27.47 8.68 -28.55
C GLY A 14 -26.68 9.15 -27.33
N VAL A 15 -27.03 8.68 -26.13
CA VAL A 15 -26.26 8.90 -24.90
C VAL A 15 -25.02 8.02 -24.86
N ALA A 16 -25.12 6.75 -25.30
CA ALA A 16 -23.96 5.86 -25.43
C ALA A 16 -22.94 6.39 -26.46
N GLU A 17 -23.41 6.81 -27.64
CA GLU A 17 -22.57 7.38 -28.71
C GLU A 17 -21.93 8.72 -28.29
N LYS A 18 -22.62 9.54 -27.47
CA LYS A 18 -22.04 10.77 -26.90
C LYS A 18 -21.14 10.53 -25.69
N LEU A 19 -21.31 9.43 -24.95
CA LEU A 19 -20.44 9.04 -23.84
C LEU A 19 -19.13 8.43 -24.33
N GLU A 20 -19.12 7.75 -25.49
CA GLU A 20 -17.89 7.27 -26.13
C GLU A 20 -16.90 8.42 -26.46
N ILE A 21 -17.39 9.67 -26.55
CA ILE A 21 -16.59 10.86 -26.89
C ILE A 21 -16.06 11.62 -25.65
N LYS A 22 -16.39 11.24 -24.40
CA LYS A 22 -16.13 12.11 -23.23
C LYS A 22 -15.41 11.54 -22.00
N CYS A 23 -14.47 10.60 -22.16
CA CYS A 23 -13.25 10.70 -21.34
C CYS A 23 -12.24 11.52 -22.15
N GLN A 24 -12.22 12.86 -21.93
CA GLN A 24 -11.28 13.83 -22.53
C GLN A 24 -9.80 13.61 -22.14
N CYS A 25 -9.49 12.41 -21.69
CA CYS A 25 -8.28 12.07 -20.98
C CYS A 25 -7.11 11.88 -21.97
N GLY A 26 -7.39 11.68 -23.27
CA GLY A 26 -6.37 11.31 -24.27
C GLY A 26 -5.70 9.96 -23.95
N LEU A 27 -6.27 9.19 -23.02
CA LEU A 27 -5.75 7.90 -22.58
C LEU A 27 -6.05 6.83 -23.64
N SER A 28 -5.09 5.92 -23.83
CA SER A 28 -5.29 4.71 -24.63
C SER A 28 -6.49 3.90 -24.12
N SER A 29 -7.05 3.03 -24.96
CA SER A 29 -8.14 2.12 -24.58
C SER A 29 -7.83 1.35 -23.29
N ASP A 30 -6.60 0.88 -23.18
CA ASP A 30 -6.15 0.02 -22.08
C ASP A 30 -6.07 0.82 -20.78
N ALA A 31 -5.55 2.05 -20.85
CA ALA A 31 -5.47 2.92 -19.69
C ALA A 31 -6.85 3.39 -19.20
N ARG A 32 -7.84 3.52 -20.10
CA ARG A 32 -9.25 3.77 -19.73
C ARG A 32 -9.89 2.57 -19.05
N ASN A 33 -9.59 1.36 -19.52
CA ASN A 33 -10.10 0.14 -18.91
C ASN A 33 -9.51 -0.05 -17.50
N GLU A 34 -8.20 0.19 -17.35
CA GLU A 34 -7.51 0.11 -16.06
C GLU A 34 -8.04 1.16 -15.07
N MET A 35 -8.28 2.38 -15.52
CA MET A 35 -8.94 3.42 -14.72
C MET A 35 -10.32 2.96 -14.24
N THR A 36 -11.12 2.35 -15.12
CA THR A 36 -12.45 1.86 -14.77
C THR A 36 -12.36 0.76 -13.72
N HIS A 37 -11.41 -0.15 -13.86
CA HIS A 37 -11.12 -1.20 -12.89
C HIS A 37 -10.68 -0.62 -11.53
N PHE A 38 -9.79 0.38 -11.54
CA PHE A 38 -9.36 1.09 -10.34
C PHE A 38 -10.53 1.75 -9.61
N PHE A 39 -11.41 2.46 -10.33
CA PHE A 39 -12.60 3.05 -9.74
C PHE A 39 -13.56 1.98 -9.19
N GLY A 40 -13.73 0.86 -9.89
CA GLY A 40 -14.48 -0.30 -9.38
C GLY A 40 -13.96 -0.77 -8.01
N MET A 41 -12.64 -0.97 -7.89
CA MET A 41 -12.01 -1.34 -6.63
C MET A 41 -12.22 -0.27 -5.54
N VAL A 42 -12.11 1.02 -5.87
CA VAL A 42 -12.39 2.11 -4.91
C VAL A 42 -13.84 2.03 -4.41
N LYS A 43 -14.80 1.74 -5.30
CA LYS A 43 -16.21 1.56 -4.93
C LYS A 43 -16.41 0.37 -4.00
N ASP A 44 -15.74 -0.75 -4.26
CA ASP A 44 -15.84 -1.96 -3.46
C ASP A 44 -15.29 -1.74 -2.05
N ILE A 45 -14.15 -1.05 -1.92
CA ILE A 45 -13.57 -0.63 -0.63
C ILE A 45 -14.55 0.25 0.16
N GLY A 46 -15.32 1.07 -0.54
CA GLY A 46 -16.33 1.95 0.03
C GLY A 46 -17.73 1.33 0.16
N ASN A 47 -17.88 0.00 0.13
CA ASN A 47 -19.17 -0.70 0.21
C ASN A 47 -20.22 -0.19 -0.81
N GLY A 48 -19.80 0.03 -2.05
CA GLY A 48 -20.67 0.55 -3.11
C GLY A 48 -20.62 2.07 -3.27
N ARG A 49 -19.90 2.80 -2.40
CA ARG A 49 -19.82 4.25 -2.38
C ARG A 49 -18.39 4.76 -2.62
N TYR A 50 -18.19 5.50 -3.71
CA TYR A 50 -16.87 6.03 -4.09
C TYR A 50 -16.28 7.03 -3.08
N ASP A 51 -17.11 7.89 -2.51
CA ASP A 51 -16.68 8.88 -1.51
C ASP A 51 -16.09 8.20 -0.26
N GLN A 52 -16.77 7.16 0.22
CA GLN A 52 -16.29 6.36 1.35
C GLN A 52 -15.03 5.57 0.99
N GLY A 53 -14.96 5.00 -0.21
CA GLY A 53 -13.79 4.26 -0.69
C GLY A 53 -12.53 5.10 -0.75
N ILE A 54 -12.65 6.33 -1.27
CA ILE A 54 -11.54 7.30 -1.32
C ILE A 54 -11.11 7.69 0.10
N GLU A 55 -12.06 7.89 1.01
CA GLU A 55 -11.74 8.24 2.40
C GLU A 55 -11.02 7.11 3.14
N VAL A 56 -11.47 5.86 2.95
CA VAL A 56 -10.81 4.67 3.50
C VAL A 56 -9.40 4.51 2.94
N MET A 57 -9.21 4.65 1.62
CA MET A 57 -7.87 4.62 1.02
C MET A 57 -6.95 5.71 1.58
N ARG A 58 -7.47 6.93 1.74
CA ARG A 58 -6.72 8.05 2.32
C ARG A 58 -6.31 7.77 3.77
N ASP A 59 -7.20 7.19 4.57
CA ASP A 59 -6.90 6.85 5.96
C ASP A 59 -5.95 5.65 6.08
N MET A 60 -6.04 4.66 5.18
CA MET A 60 -5.04 3.60 5.05
C MET A 60 -3.67 4.18 4.71
N GLY A 61 -3.59 5.13 3.77
CA GLY A 61 -2.34 5.81 3.42
C GLY A 61 -1.72 6.57 4.60
N LYS A 62 -2.54 7.29 5.38
CA LYS A 62 -2.07 7.97 6.60
C LYS A 62 -1.56 6.99 7.66
N ARG A 63 -2.27 5.87 7.87
CA ARG A 63 -1.87 4.83 8.83
C ARG A 63 -0.57 4.15 8.39
N TYR A 64 -0.47 3.80 7.10
CA TYR A 64 0.73 3.21 6.52
C TYR A 64 1.94 4.13 6.71
N ASN A 65 1.81 5.42 6.42
CA ASN A 65 2.94 6.37 6.56
C ASN A 65 3.38 6.52 8.03
N ARG A 66 2.44 6.50 8.98
CA ARG A 66 2.80 6.49 10.42
C ARG A 66 3.48 5.18 10.83
N MET A 67 2.98 4.04 10.35
CA MET A 67 3.50 2.72 10.68
C MET A 67 4.86 2.43 10.03
N SER A 68 5.10 2.94 8.82
CA SER A 68 6.39 2.83 8.14
C SER A 68 7.49 3.46 9.00
N ARG A 69 7.27 4.67 9.50
CA ARG A 69 8.24 5.39 10.35
C ARG A 69 8.52 4.67 11.67
N THR A 70 7.52 4.07 12.31
CA THR A 70 7.72 3.30 13.54
C THR A 70 8.40 1.95 13.28
N SER A 71 8.06 1.29 12.17
CA SER A 71 8.69 0.02 11.77
C SER A 71 10.18 0.18 11.42
N GLU A 72 10.56 1.30 10.81
CA GLU A 72 11.96 1.64 10.54
C GLU A 72 12.76 1.89 11.82
N ALA A 73 12.18 2.58 12.80
CA ALA A 73 12.85 2.80 14.08
C ALA A 73 13.05 1.49 14.86
N LEU A 74 12.03 0.63 14.85
CA LEU A 74 12.05 -0.65 15.57
C LEU A 74 13.00 -1.65 14.92
N SER A 75 13.03 -1.72 13.58
CA SER A 75 14.00 -2.54 12.84
C SER A 75 15.44 -2.07 13.02
N LYS A 76 15.70 -0.76 13.02
CA LYS A 76 17.04 -0.20 13.34
C LYS A 76 17.46 -0.54 14.77
N ALA A 77 16.57 -0.42 15.76
CA ALA A 77 16.88 -0.74 17.14
C ALA A 77 17.23 -2.24 17.33
N LEU A 78 16.47 -3.13 16.69
CA LEU A 78 16.76 -4.57 16.70
C LEU A 78 18.10 -4.90 16.05
N MET A 79 18.43 -4.25 14.94
CA MET A 79 19.71 -4.44 14.25
C MET A 79 20.91 -4.05 15.14
N TRP A 80 20.81 -2.92 15.85
CA TRP A 80 21.84 -2.49 16.79
C TRP A 80 21.97 -3.43 18.00
N LEU A 81 20.85 -3.93 18.54
CA LEU A 81 20.87 -4.93 19.61
C LEU A 81 21.53 -6.24 19.17
N PHE A 82 21.24 -6.71 17.94
CA PHE A 82 21.85 -7.90 17.37
C PHE A 82 23.36 -7.74 17.20
N LEU A 83 23.81 -6.61 16.67
CA LEU A 83 25.24 -6.30 16.56
C LEU A 83 25.91 -6.25 17.95
N ALA A 84 25.32 -5.54 18.91
CA ALA A 84 25.85 -5.46 20.27
C ALA A 84 25.95 -6.84 20.95
N SER A 85 24.96 -7.71 20.71
CA SER A 85 24.96 -9.10 21.18
C SER A 85 26.16 -9.89 20.62
N MET A 86 26.45 -9.78 19.32
CA MET A 86 27.59 -10.47 18.72
C MET A 86 28.93 -10.01 19.30
N PHE A 87 29.15 -8.69 19.41
CA PHE A 87 30.38 -8.15 19.99
C PHE A 87 30.56 -8.52 21.47
N SER A 88 29.46 -8.52 22.24
CA SER A 88 29.48 -8.93 23.64
C SER A 88 29.84 -10.41 23.80
N GLY A 89 29.35 -11.27 22.91
CA GLY A 89 29.71 -12.70 22.88
C GLY A 89 31.21 -12.92 22.64
N VAL A 90 31.80 -12.22 21.67
CA VAL A 90 33.24 -12.32 21.36
C VAL A 90 34.10 -11.86 22.53
N LEU A 91 33.75 -10.72 23.16
CA LEU A 91 34.47 -10.21 24.33
C LEU A 91 34.35 -11.14 25.54
N TYR A 92 33.19 -11.78 25.74
CA TYR A 92 32.99 -12.75 26.82
C TYR A 92 33.87 -13.99 26.65
N VAL A 93 33.95 -14.54 25.44
CA VAL A 93 34.83 -15.69 25.13
C VAL A 93 36.29 -15.29 25.29
N GLY A 94 36.70 -14.12 24.79
CA GLY A 94 38.05 -13.59 24.95
C GLY A 94 38.46 -13.44 26.41
N LYS A 95 37.60 -12.87 27.26
CA LYS A 95 37.85 -12.75 28.71
C LYS A 95 38.02 -14.11 29.39
N LYS A 96 37.18 -15.09 29.04
CA LYS A 96 37.33 -16.46 29.58
C LYS A 96 38.62 -17.13 29.11
N GLY A 97 39.02 -16.93 27.85
CA GLY A 97 40.29 -17.42 27.33
C GLY A 97 41.50 -16.83 28.07
N VAL A 98 41.52 -15.51 28.27
CA VAL A 98 42.62 -14.83 28.99
C VAL A 98 42.68 -15.28 30.46
N VAL A 99 41.54 -15.43 31.14
CA VAL A 99 41.50 -15.95 32.52
C VAL A 99 41.99 -17.40 32.60
N ALA A 100 41.69 -18.24 31.62
CA ALA A 100 42.20 -19.61 31.55
C ALA A 100 43.72 -19.63 31.39
N ILE A 101 44.28 -18.76 30.54
CA ILE A 101 45.74 -18.64 30.35
C ILE A 101 46.42 -18.15 31.63
N ILE A 102 45.89 -17.12 32.30
CA ILE A 102 46.46 -16.60 33.55
C ILE A 102 46.46 -17.67 34.66
N LYS A 103 45.42 -18.52 34.74
CA LYS A 103 45.40 -19.64 35.68
C LYS A 103 46.37 -20.77 35.33
N ALA A 104 46.71 -20.95 34.07
CA ALA A 104 47.65 -21.98 33.63
C ALA A 104 49.13 -21.58 33.82
N VAL A 105 49.41 -20.28 33.93
CA VAL A 105 50.77 -19.72 34.09
C VAL A 105 51.18 -19.54 35.56
N LYS A 106 50.22 -19.62 36.50
CA LYS A 106 50.44 -19.46 37.95
C LYS A 106 50.42 -20.81 38.65
#